data_AF-E6Z363-F1
#
_entry.id   AF-E6Z363-F1
#
_cell.length_a   1.000
_cell.length_b   1.000
_cell.length_c   1.000
_cell.angle_alpha   90.00
_cell.angle_beta   90.00
_cell.angle_gamma   90.00
#
_symmetry.space_group_name_H-M   'P 1'
#
loop_
_entity.id
_entity.type
_entity.pdbx_description
1 polymer ?
#
loop_
_entity_poly.entity_id
_entity_poly.type
_entity_poly.pdbx_seq_one_letter_code
_entity_poly.pdbx_strand_id
1 'polypeptide(L)'
;AAYDALDNDTKAEIEDMICEHSLMTSRGALGFLDYTDEEKEMFKPVLQRLVRTHPVHGRKSLYLSSHAGAIQGMSVPEARVLLRDLNEHATQPQFVYVHKWTLHDL
;
A
#
# COMPACT_ATOMS: atom_id res chain seq x y z
N ALA A 1 0.34 13.64 5.54
CA ALA A 1 1.76 13.81 5.88
C ALA A 1 2.62 13.28 4.74
N ALA A 2 2.77 11.96 4.58
CA ALA A 2 3.53 11.38 3.47
C ALA A 2 3.04 11.83 2.09
N TYR A 3 1.73 11.73 1.80
CA TYR A 3 1.15 12.23 0.54
C TYR A 3 1.42 13.72 0.33
N ASP A 4 1.19 14.54 1.36
CA ASP A 4 1.35 15.99 1.28
C ASP A 4 2.79 16.40 0.93
N ALA A 5 3.78 15.62 1.37
CA ALA A 5 5.21 15.85 1.17
C ALA A 5 5.75 15.39 -0.19
N LEU A 6 4.96 14.69 -1.01
CA LEU A 6 5.35 14.36 -2.40
C LEU A 6 5.40 15.63 -3.26
N ASP A 7 6.26 15.63 -4.27
CA ASP A 7 6.22 16.66 -5.32
C ASP A 7 4.93 16.55 -6.16
N ASN A 8 4.67 17.60 -6.95
CA ASN A 8 3.43 17.71 -7.72
C ASN A 8 3.37 16.72 -8.88
N ASP A 9 4.52 16.37 -9.46
CA ASP A 9 4.58 15.44 -10.60
C ASP A 9 4.20 14.04 -10.14
N THR A 10 4.78 13.58 -9.01
CA THR A 10 4.44 12.31 -8.38
C THR A 10 2.98 12.28 -7.95
N LYS A 11 2.46 13.37 -7.36
CA LYS A 11 1.04 13.45 -6.98
C LYS A 11 0.11 13.30 -8.19
N ALA A 12 0.46 13.91 -9.32
CA ALA A 12 -0.31 13.81 -10.55
C ALA A 12 -0.23 12.41 -11.15
N GLU A 13 0.95 11.78 -11.13
CA GLU A 13 1.17 10.42 -11.61
C GLU A 13 0.28 9.40 -10.89
N ILE A 14 0.22 9.45 -9.56
CA ILE A 14 -0.41 8.40 -8.75
C ILE A 14 -1.91 8.61 -8.47
N GLU A 15 -2.48 9.76 -8.88
CA GLU A 15 -3.80 10.23 -8.44
C GLU A 15 -4.94 9.22 -8.65
N ASP A 16 -4.96 8.56 -9.81
CA ASP A 16 -6.02 7.63 -10.22
C ASP A 16 -5.56 6.17 -10.28
N MET A 17 -4.34 5.87 -9.79
CA MET A 17 -3.83 4.50 -9.79
C MET A 17 -4.66 3.57 -8.89
N ILE A 18 -4.87 2.35 -9.38
CA ILE A 18 -5.61 1.28 -8.69
C ILE A 18 -4.65 0.13 -8.42
N CYS A 19 -4.45 -0.19 -7.14
CA CYS A 19 -3.63 -1.30 -6.68
C CYS A 19 -4.45 -2.58 -6.52
N GLU A 20 -3.82 -3.71 -6.77
CA GLU A 20 -4.34 -5.04 -6.43
C GLU A 20 -3.78 -5.49 -5.08
N HIS A 21 -4.68 -5.73 -4.13
CA HIS A 21 -4.36 -6.15 -2.78
C HIS A 21 -4.75 -7.61 -2.55
N SER A 22 -3.81 -8.42 -2.07
CA SER A 22 -4.07 -9.81 -1.67
C SER A 22 -3.15 -10.22 -0.52
N LEU A 23 -3.64 -11.14 0.33
CA LEU A 23 -2.82 -11.83 1.32
C LEU A 23 -1.69 -12.63 0.66
N MET A 24 -1.94 -13.19 -0.53
CA MET A 24 -0.93 -13.93 -1.30
C MET A 24 0.29 -13.06 -1.62
N THR A 25 0.10 -11.77 -1.88
CA THR A 25 1.21 -10.82 -2.09
C THR A 25 2.10 -10.72 -0.86
N SER A 26 1.52 -10.35 0.28
CA SER A 26 2.29 -10.09 1.51
C SER A 26 2.95 -11.35 2.05
N ARG A 27 2.27 -12.50 1.95
CA ARG A 27 2.80 -13.79 2.40
C ARG A 27 3.84 -14.35 1.43
N GLY A 28 3.66 -14.12 0.12
CA GLY A 28 4.65 -14.47 -0.90
C GLY A 28 5.97 -13.74 -0.70
N ALA A 29 5.95 -12.47 -0.27
CA ALA A 29 7.16 -11.73 0.10
C ALA A 29 7.92 -12.33 1.29
N LEU A 30 7.24 -13.13 2.13
CA LEU A 30 7.83 -13.89 3.24
C LEU A 30 8.20 -15.34 2.84
N GLY A 31 8.02 -15.72 1.58
CA GLY A 31 8.35 -17.05 1.05
C GLY A 31 7.19 -18.07 1.04
N PHE A 32 5.97 -17.68 1.41
CA PHE A 32 4.80 -18.57 1.36
C PHE A 32 4.15 -18.50 -0.02
N LEU A 33 4.47 -19.47 -0.87
CA LEU A 33 4.05 -19.52 -2.28
C LEU A 33 3.04 -20.63 -2.58
N ASP A 34 2.92 -21.61 -1.70
CA ASP A 34 2.03 -22.76 -1.87
C ASP A 34 0.64 -22.42 -1.32
N TYR A 35 -0.35 -22.37 -2.22
CA TYR A 35 -1.75 -22.16 -1.89
C TYR A 35 -2.61 -23.21 -2.58
N THR A 36 -3.60 -23.74 -1.88
CA THR A 36 -4.65 -24.56 -2.50
C THR A 36 -5.49 -23.69 -3.45
N ASP A 37 -6.24 -24.32 -4.36
CA ASP A 37 -7.10 -23.55 -5.25
C ASP A 37 -8.26 -22.86 -4.51
N GLU A 38 -8.72 -23.44 -3.40
CA GLU A 38 -9.69 -22.83 -2.49
C GLU A 38 -9.11 -21.57 -1.83
N GLU A 39 -7.84 -21.60 -1.39
CA GLU A 39 -7.16 -20.44 -0.83
C GLU A 39 -6.91 -19.35 -1.87
N LYS A 40 -6.58 -19.72 -3.11
CA LYS A 40 -6.41 -18.75 -4.21
C LYS A 40 -7.69 -18.00 -4.51
N GLU A 41 -8.85 -18.66 -4.48
CA GLU A 41 -10.14 -18.00 -4.66
C GLU A 41 -10.51 -17.16 -3.44
N MET A 42 -10.26 -17.66 -2.22
CA MET A 42 -10.50 -16.91 -0.99
C MET A 42 -9.66 -15.63 -0.89
N PHE A 43 -8.41 -15.67 -1.35
CA PHE A 43 -7.47 -14.55 -1.34
C PHE A 43 -7.37 -13.82 -2.67
N LYS A 44 -8.37 -14.01 -3.55
CA LYS A 44 -8.44 -13.34 -4.83
C LYS A 44 -8.20 -11.84 -4.67
N PRO A 45 -7.30 -11.24 -5.46
CA PRO A 45 -6.96 -9.84 -5.30
C PRO A 45 -8.17 -8.92 -5.43
N VAL A 46 -8.20 -7.89 -4.58
CA VAL A 46 -9.22 -6.83 -4.61
C VAL A 46 -8.60 -5.51 -5.03
N LEU A 47 -9.41 -4.65 -5.64
CA LEU A 47 -8.98 -3.36 -6.17
C LEU A 47 -9.14 -2.26 -5.12
N GLN A 48 -8.10 -1.43 -4.98
CA GLN A 48 -8.09 -0.29 -4.07
C GLN A 48 -7.40 0.91 -4.72
N ARG A 49 -7.87 2.14 -4.47
CA ARG A 49 -7.18 3.35 -4.94
C ARG A 49 -5.87 3.55 -4.17
N LEU A 50 -4.79 3.92 -4.87
CA LEU A 50 -3.51 4.28 -4.26
C LEU A 50 -3.60 5.60 -3.49
N VAL A 51 -4.40 6.56 -3.98
CA VAL A 51 -4.73 7.80 -3.28
C VAL A 51 -6.18 7.76 -2.80
N ARG A 52 -6.37 7.87 -1.49
CA ARG A 52 -7.71 7.91 -0.87
C ARG A 52 -7.99 9.27 -0.25
N THR A 53 -9.26 9.65 -0.22
CA THR A 53 -9.75 10.87 0.43
C THR A 53 -10.51 10.49 1.70
N HIS A 54 -10.14 11.06 2.84
CA HIS A 54 -10.85 10.81 4.09
C HIS A 54 -12.24 11.48 4.08
N PRO A 55 -13.33 10.76 4.39
CA PRO A 55 -14.69 11.28 4.20
C PRO A 55 -15.06 12.43 5.14
N VAL A 56 -14.44 12.53 6.32
CA VAL A 56 -14.79 13.56 7.31
C VAL A 56 -14.10 14.90 7.03
N HIS A 57 -12.83 14.88 6.64
CA HIS A 57 -11.99 16.08 6.56
C HIS A 57 -11.33 16.28 5.20
N GLY A 58 -11.64 15.44 4.21
CA GLY A 58 -11.22 15.61 2.81
C GLY A 58 -9.72 15.48 2.54
N ARG A 59 -8.90 15.15 3.54
CA ARG A 59 -7.45 15.00 3.32
C ARG A 59 -7.16 13.76 2.50
N LYS A 60 -6.22 13.91 1.58
CA LYS A 60 -5.66 12.81 0.81
C LYS A 60 -4.58 12.07 1.59
N SER A 61 -4.45 10.78 1.33
CA SER A 61 -3.41 9.92 1.88
C SER A 61 -3.07 8.80 0.92
N LEU A 62 -1.82 8.34 0.95
CA LEU A 62 -1.39 7.13 0.27
C LEU A 62 -1.99 5.90 0.99
N TYR A 63 -2.62 5.00 0.25
CA TYR A 63 -3.17 3.76 0.79
C TYR A 63 -2.18 2.59 0.61
N LEU A 64 -1.03 2.71 1.28
CA LEU A 64 0.05 1.74 1.20
C LEU A 64 -0.19 0.56 2.12
N SER A 65 0.20 -0.63 1.68
CA SER A 65 0.10 -1.87 2.43
C SER A 65 1.03 -2.92 1.82
N SER A 66 1.53 -3.85 2.63
CA SER A 66 2.28 -5.01 2.16
C SER A 66 1.46 -5.95 1.26
N HIS A 67 0.13 -5.80 1.24
CA HIS A 67 -0.77 -6.56 0.38
C HIS A 67 -0.80 -6.04 -1.07
N ALA A 68 -0.41 -4.78 -1.30
CA ALA A 68 -0.40 -4.17 -2.62
C ALA A 68 0.77 -4.75 -3.45
N GLY A 69 0.44 -5.51 -4.49
CA GLY A 69 1.44 -6.28 -5.26
C GLY A 69 1.56 -5.91 -6.75
N ALA A 70 0.55 -5.22 -7.27
CA ALA A 70 0.45 -4.78 -8.66
C ALA A 70 -0.41 -3.50 -8.75
N ILE A 71 -0.31 -2.79 -9.87
CA ILE A 71 -1.10 -1.60 -10.21
C ILE A 71 -1.70 -1.81 -11.59
N GLN A 72 -2.99 -1.54 -11.75
CA GLN A 72 -3.67 -1.69 -13.05
C GLN A 72 -3.04 -0.79 -14.11
N GLY A 73 -2.78 -1.36 -15.28
CA GLY A 73 -2.16 -0.65 -16.41
C GLY A 73 -0.63 -0.53 -16.33
N MET A 74 0.01 -1.08 -15.30
CA MET A 74 1.46 -1.14 -15.17
C MET A 74 1.97 -2.59 -15.24
N SER A 75 3.22 -2.79 -15.64
CA SER A 75 3.85 -4.09 -15.45
C SER A 75 4.10 -4.35 -13.96
N VAL A 76 4.11 -5.63 -13.56
CA VAL A 76 4.36 -6.00 -12.15
C VAL A 76 5.70 -5.47 -11.62
N PRO A 77 6.82 -5.54 -12.36
CA PRO A 77 8.08 -4.96 -11.90
C PRO A 77 8.01 -3.44 -11.66
N GLU A 78 7.45 -2.68 -12.62
CA GLU A 78 7.30 -1.23 -12.49
C GLU A 78 6.41 -0.86 -11.31
N ALA A 79 5.27 -1.53 -11.17
CA ALA A 79 4.36 -1.32 -10.05
C ALA A 79 5.06 -1.58 -8.70
N ARG A 80 5.85 -2.65 -8.59
CA ARG A 80 6.57 -2.98 -7.35
C ARG A 80 7.67 -1.98 -7.02
N VAL A 81 8.37 -1.45 -8.03
CA VAL A 81 9.36 -0.38 -7.83
C VAL A 81 8.68 0.88 -7.28
N LEU A 82 7.62 1.35 -7.94
CA LEU A 82 6.86 2.52 -7.49
C LEU A 82 6.30 2.34 -6.08
N LEU A 83 5.67 1.19 -5.79
CA LEU A 83 5.15 0.89 -4.46
C LEU A 83 6.27 0.84 -3.42
N ARG A 84 7.44 0.29 -3.74
CA ARG A 84 8.60 0.27 -2.85
C ARG A 84 9.08 1.69 -2.53
N ASP A 85 9.22 2.54 -3.53
CA ASP A 85 9.71 3.91 -3.36
C ASP A 85 8.71 4.74 -2.52
N LEU A 86 7.41 4.59 -2.75
CA LEU A 86 6.37 5.22 -1.95
C LEU A 86 6.33 4.70 -0.50
N ASN A 87 6.56 3.40 -0.28
CA ASN A 87 6.66 2.83 1.06
C ASN A 87 7.90 3.36 1.79
N GLU A 88 9.05 3.42 1.12
CA GLU A 88 10.27 3.99 1.67
C GLU A 88 10.07 5.46 2.07
N HIS A 89 9.44 6.26 1.20
CA HIS A 89 9.07 7.65 1.50
C HIS A 89 8.12 7.77 2.70
N ALA A 90 7.02 7.02 2.69
CA ALA A 90 5.97 7.15 3.70
C ALA A 90 6.39 6.65 5.10
N THR A 91 7.48 5.89 5.19
CA THR A 91 8.02 5.35 6.45
C THR A 91 9.28 6.05 6.93
N GLN A 92 9.67 7.17 6.31
CA GLN A 92 10.74 8.03 6.82
C GLN A 92 10.42 8.53 8.24
N PRO A 93 11.43 8.75 9.12
CA PRO A 93 11.22 9.04 10.54
C PRO A 93 10.26 10.21 10.85
N GLN A 94 10.20 11.24 10.01
CA GLN A 94 9.30 12.38 10.20
C GLN A 94 7.80 12.05 10.04
N PHE A 95 7.47 10.88 9.49
CA PHE A 95 6.10 10.39 9.34
C PHE A 95 5.77 9.26 10.31
N VAL A 96 6.73 8.81 11.12
CA VAL A 96 6.61 7.65 11.99
C VAL A 96 6.54 8.09 13.44
N TYR A 97 5.48 7.63 14.11
CA TYR A 97 5.41 7.63 15.56
C TYR A 97 5.78 6.24 16.08
N VAL A 98 6.72 6.18 17.02
CA VAL A 98 7.13 4.94 17.70
C VAL A 98 6.40 4.85 19.04
N HIS A 99 5.37 4.00 19.10
CA HIS A 99 4.65 3.74 20.33
C HIS A 99 5.45 2.83 21.26
N LYS A 100 5.56 3.20 22.54
CA LYS A 100 6.12 2.36 23.60
C LYS A 100 4.98 1.87 24.48
N TRP A 101 4.61 0.60 24.29
CA TRP A 101 3.52 -0.04 25.01
C TRP A 101 3.70 0.01 26.52
N THR A 102 2.60 0.30 27.21
CA THR A 102 2.45 0.14 28.66
C THR A 102 1.27 -0.78 28.97
N LEU A 103 1.26 -1.32 30.19
CA LEU A 103 0.17 -2.19 30.62
C LEU A 103 -1.15 -1.40 30.55
N HIS A 104 -2.15 -1.97 29.86
CA HIS A 104 -3.48 -1.40 29.65
C HIS A 104 -3.61 -0.27 28.60
N ASP A 105 -2.61 -0.02 27.75
CA ASP A 105 -2.82 0.76 26.51
C ASP A 105 -3.79 0.02 25.55
N LEU A 106 -4.55 0.78 24.74
CA LEU A 106 -5.53 0.28 23.75
C LEU A 106 -5.34 0.94 22.38
#